data_AF-M8AS81-F1
#
_entry.id   AF-M8AS81-F1
#
_cell.length_a   1.000
_cell.length_b   1.000
_cell.length_c   1.000
_cell.angle_alpha   90.00
_cell.angle_beta   90.00
_cell.angle_gamma   90.00
#
_symmetry.space_group_name_H-M   'P 1'
#
loop_
_entity.id
_entity.type
_entity.pdbx_description
1 polymer ?
#
loop_
_entity_poly.entity_id
_entity_poly.type
_entity_poly.pdbx_seq_one_letter_code
_entity_poly.pdbx_strand_id
1 'polypeptide(L)'
;MAVCREGFRRSTPPLPHGARSRHDPDGGVDLISALPDDMLLLVLARLRCVRAAAQTSLLSRRWRGIWTGLTDLTLSDLKPSAIEAALARFNAAPTRFAASPPVSTVNISLSERYAAHASSLLRAAVRLSAEELVFTFQRCHMAERAIIVLPYFRRATSIELDIHSHRIDPPRECYAGSFSALQKLSLSGNIIHLGFLLSRCPRLRVIKLTGSTTDDIMVHSATLEDLDISTDTGCNNIDIVAPVLKILQLKFHVGWNNIRMSISTPMVEKVSWRCSYPMWAFSFGFLSLENLAIGTKERHVHTGNDTCSQAQQLSRFYGLHLRISATSYSSGPLNFVQEIQKLPVTNFPLLELSFIPSLHVYAALVMHLLQISWIGSSTKMLKVIHIEAQVWSKVRETCQGDCPCDEPKNWRSQSISLTCLEEFEITGFSAKDHEHDFLTLILRCSPTLKRVTLTLQRREIQGPGYSTPPPHTVHTPKARYKDADAL
;
A
#
# COMPACT_ATOMS: atom_id res chain seq x y z
N MET A 1 -8.68 -41.72 100.30
CA MET A 1 -8.33 -42.97 99.61
C MET A 1 -7.33 -42.65 98.50
N ALA A 2 -6.23 -43.42 98.46
CA ALA A 2 -5.23 -43.58 97.39
C ALA A 2 -4.50 -42.31 96.88
N VAL A 3 -3.26 -41.97 97.25
CA VAL A 3 -1.94 -42.66 97.18
C VAL A 3 -1.22 -42.46 95.81
N CYS A 4 -0.12 -41.69 95.87
CA CYS A 4 1.21 -41.78 95.21
C CYS A 4 1.32 -42.04 93.70
N ARG A 5 2.35 -41.65 92.94
CA ARG A 5 3.68 -40.95 93.05
C ARG A 5 4.14 -40.87 91.57
N GLU A 6 4.84 -39.85 91.05
CA GLU A 6 6.30 -39.65 90.97
C GLU A 6 6.46 -38.81 89.67
N GLY A 7 7.05 -37.62 89.64
CA GLY A 7 8.50 -37.39 89.58
C GLY A 7 9.05 -37.62 88.17
N PHE A 8 9.52 -36.57 87.45
CA PHE A 8 10.83 -36.50 86.79
C PHE A 8 11.04 -35.19 86.01
N ARG A 9 12.29 -34.71 86.01
CA ARG A 9 12.79 -33.38 85.58
C ARG A 9 12.99 -33.24 84.06
N ARG A 10 13.09 -31.97 83.65
CA ARG A 10 13.47 -31.39 82.33
C ARG A 10 14.59 -32.12 81.57
N SER A 11 14.48 -32.16 80.24
CA SER A 11 15.60 -32.16 79.27
C SER A 11 15.12 -31.67 77.90
N THR A 12 15.84 -30.70 77.31
CA THR A 12 15.65 -30.15 75.96
C THR A 12 16.13 -31.09 74.86
N PRO A 13 15.50 -31.14 73.66
CA PRO A 13 16.10 -31.70 72.45
C PRO A 13 16.66 -30.63 71.48
N PRO A 14 17.54 -31.01 70.53
CA PRO A 14 18.58 -30.15 69.97
C PRO A 14 18.27 -29.51 68.61
N LEU A 15 19.10 -28.53 68.22
CA LEU A 15 19.13 -27.81 66.93
C LEU A 15 19.31 -28.75 65.72
N PRO A 16 18.63 -28.52 64.58
CA PRO A 16 18.97 -29.19 63.33
C PRO A 16 20.12 -28.48 62.60
N HIS A 17 21.24 -29.19 62.57
CA HIS A 17 22.31 -29.24 61.56
C HIS A 17 22.29 -28.25 60.39
N GLY A 18 23.34 -27.43 60.35
CA GLY A 18 23.79 -26.74 59.14
C GLY A 18 24.12 -27.72 58.02
N ALA A 19 23.38 -27.64 56.92
CA ALA A 19 23.74 -28.26 55.67
C ALA A 19 24.89 -27.47 55.05
N ARG A 20 26.06 -28.12 55.02
CA ARG A 20 27.29 -27.67 54.35
C ARG A 20 26.98 -27.24 52.92
N SER A 21 27.12 -25.94 52.65
CA SER A 21 27.31 -25.43 51.31
C SER A 21 28.55 -26.08 50.73
N ARG A 22 28.36 -27.05 49.83
CA ARG A 22 29.43 -27.53 48.95
C ARG A 22 29.81 -26.34 48.08
N HIS A 23 30.84 -25.63 48.50
CA HIS A 23 31.51 -24.64 47.67
C HIS A 23 32.23 -25.44 46.59
N ASP A 24 31.64 -25.48 45.40
CA ASP A 24 32.31 -25.93 44.19
C ASP A 24 33.26 -24.79 43.78
N PRO A 25 34.60 -24.95 43.87
CA PRO A 25 35.54 -23.88 43.61
C PRO A 25 35.78 -23.65 42.12
N ASP A 26 35.12 -24.42 41.25
CA ASP A 26 35.20 -24.31 39.79
C ASP A 26 33.88 -23.79 39.16
N GLY A 27 33.06 -23.11 39.96
CA GLY A 27 31.95 -22.30 39.46
C GLY A 27 32.52 -21.14 38.65
N GLY A 28 32.69 -21.35 37.34
CA GLY A 28 33.29 -20.39 36.40
C GLY A 28 32.85 -18.96 36.70
N VAL A 29 33.83 -18.08 36.89
CA VAL A 29 33.59 -16.67 37.24
C VAL A 29 32.66 -16.05 36.20
N ASP A 30 31.56 -15.45 36.64
CA ASP A 30 30.62 -14.75 35.76
C ASP A 30 31.23 -13.41 35.30
N LEU A 31 32.12 -13.51 34.30
CA LEU A 31 32.85 -12.39 33.72
C LEU A 31 31.92 -11.44 32.95
N ILE A 32 30.78 -11.94 32.44
CA ILE A 32 29.84 -11.12 31.69
C ILE A 32 29.07 -10.21 32.65
N SER A 33 28.56 -10.72 33.77
CA SER A 33 27.90 -9.86 34.77
C SER A 33 28.85 -8.84 35.43
N ALA A 34 30.16 -9.04 35.35
CA ALA A 34 31.16 -8.08 35.82
C ALA A 34 31.32 -6.87 34.87
N LEU A 35 30.78 -6.93 33.65
CA LEU A 35 30.86 -5.82 32.70
C LEU A 35 30.07 -4.58 33.19
N PRO A 36 30.53 -3.37 32.82
CA PRO A 36 29.77 -2.14 32.98
C PRO A 36 28.39 -2.17 32.31
N ASP A 37 27.44 -1.39 32.82
CA ASP A 37 26.05 -1.42 32.34
C ASP A 37 25.90 -1.04 30.86
N ASP A 38 26.73 -0.12 30.36
CA ASP A 38 26.79 0.27 28.95
C ASP A 38 27.18 -0.91 28.04
N MET A 39 28.13 -1.74 28.46
CA MET A 39 28.51 -2.95 27.72
C MET A 39 27.39 -4.00 27.74
N LEU A 40 26.73 -4.16 28.89
CA LEU A 40 25.56 -5.04 29.00
C LEU A 40 24.39 -4.54 28.14
N LEU A 41 24.16 -3.23 28.09
CA LEU A 41 23.17 -2.60 27.21
C LEU A 41 23.48 -2.86 25.73
N LEU A 42 24.75 -2.83 25.32
CA LEU A 42 25.14 -3.18 23.96
C LEU A 42 24.82 -4.64 23.64
N VAL A 43 25.03 -5.57 24.57
CA VAL A 43 24.64 -6.98 24.40
C VAL A 43 23.12 -7.09 24.28
N LEU A 44 22.37 -6.45 25.17
CA LEU A 44 20.89 -6.48 25.15
C LEU A 44 20.30 -5.85 23.89
N ALA A 45 20.91 -4.77 23.38
CA ALA A 45 20.48 -4.10 22.15
C ALA A 45 20.58 -5.02 20.94
N ARG A 46 21.54 -5.98 20.93
CA ARG A 46 21.66 -6.97 19.86
C ARG A 46 20.52 -7.99 19.84
N LEU A 47 19.79 -8.17 20.95
CA LEU A 47 18.62 -9.06 21.00
C LEU A 47 17.42 -8.49 20.23
N ARG A 48 17.38 -7.17 19.99
CA ARG A 48 16.34 -6.45 19.23
C ARG A 48 14.89 -6.71 19.67
N CYS A 49 14.69 -7.20 20.89
CA CYS A 49 13.39 -7.55 21.44
C CYS A 49 13.37 -7.30 22.95
N VAL A 50 12.44 -6.48 23.42
CA VAL A 50 12.33 -6.13 24.84
C VAL A 50 12.02 -7.36 25.69
N ARG A 51 11.24 -8.33 25.18
CA ARG A 51 10.96 -9.58 25.90
C ARG A 51 12.24 -10.36 26.19
N ALA A 52 13.07 -10.59 25.17
CA ALA A 52 14.32 -11.32 25.31
C ALA A 52 15.28 -10.58 26.24
N ALA A 53 15.39 -9.25 26.09
CA ALA A 53 16.21 -8.44 26.97
C ALA A 53 15.72 -8.50 28.43
N ALA A 54 14.40 -8.43 28.66
CA ALA A 54 13.83 -8.55 30.00
C ALA A 54 14.08 -9.93 30.63
N GLN A 55 14.05 -11.02 29.85
CA GLN A 55 14.32 -12.37 30.33
C GLN A 55 15.74 -12.54 30.89
N THR A 56 16.72 -11.76 30.42
CA THR A 56 18.08 -11.76 31.00
C THR A 56 18.11 -11.35 32.48
N SER A 57 17.06 -10.68 32.98
CA SER A 57 16.88 -10.38 34.41
C SER A 57 16.83 -11.64 35.30
N LEU A 58 16.66 -12.83 34.70
CA LEU A 58 16.69 -14.12 35.37
C LEU A 58 18.11 -14.68 35.57
N LEU A 59 19.11 -14.18 34.83
CA LEU A 59 20.50 -14.66 34.91
C LEU A 59 21.11 -14.36 36.29
N SER A 60 21.02 -13.11 36.74
CA SER A 60 21.49 -12.71 38.06
C SER A 60 20.81 -11.42 38.53
N ARG A 61 21.02 -11.04 39.80
CA ARG A 61 20.49 -9.77 40.33
C ARG A 61 21.02 -8.55 39.57
N ARG A 62 22.23 -8.65 39.00
CA ARG A 62 22.88 -7.58 38.24
C ARG A 62 22.10 -7.21 36.98
N TRP A 63 21.61 -8.21 36.24
CA TRP A 63 20.87 -8.02 34.99
C TRP A 63 19.46 -7.46 35.18
N ARG A 64 18.91 -7.51 36.40
CA ARG A 64 17.54 -7.07 36.68
C ARG A 64 17.39 -5.59 36.37
N GLY A 65 16.60 -5.31 35.33
CA GLY A 65 16.29 -3.94 34.93
C GLY A 65 17.42 -3.21 34.21
N ILE A 66 18.44 -3.89 33.69
CA ILE A 66 19.40 -3.25 32.76
C ILE A 66 18.68 -2.89 31.45
N TRP A 67 17.82 -3.79 30.95
CA TRP A 67 17.05 -3.60 29.72
C TRP A 67 16.20 -2.31 29.68
N THR A 68 15.93 -1.66 30.82
CA THR A 68 15.20 -0.40 30.84
C THR A 68 16.04 0.80 30.38
N GLY A 69 17.34 0.63 30.15
CA GLY A 69 18.22 1.62 29.53
C GLY A 69 18.32 1.53 28.01
N LEU A 70 17.54 0.64 27.37
CA LEU A 70 17.50 0.53 25.91
C LEU A 70 16.82 1.74 25.27
N THR A 71 17.38 2.22 24.16
CA THR A 71 16.84 3.32 23.33
C THR A 71 15.90 2.85 22.23
N ASP A 72 16.02 1.59 21.82
CA ASP A 72 15.24 1.00 20.74
C ASP A 72 14.38 -0.15 21.29
N LEU A 73 13.07 0.08 21.30
CA LEU A 73 12.12 -0.77 21.99
C LEU A 73 11.25 -1.50 20.98
N THR A 74 11.51 -2.78 20.77
CA THR A 74 10.63 -3.65 19.98
C THR A 74 9.80 -4.54 20.89
N LEU A 75 8.49 -4.35 20.86
CA LEU A 75 7.47 -5.02 21.65
C LEU A 75 6.55 -5.81 20.70
N SER A 76 6.96 -7.04 20.35
CA SER A 76 6.20 -7.93 19.48
C SER A 76 5.67 -9.17 20.23
N ASP A 77 4.60 -9.75 19.69
CA ASP A 77 4.03 -11.04 20.11
C ASP A 77 3.53 -11.09 21.56
N LEU A 78 3.41 -9.94 22.22
CA LEU A 78 3.06 -9.80 23.64
C LEU A 78 1.54 -9.61 23.80
N LYS A 79 1.00 -10.05 24.94
CA LYS A 79 -0.35 -9.65 25.37
C LYS A 79 -0.35 -8.16 25.75
N PRO A 80 -1.46 -7.43 25.58
CA PRO A 80 -1.54 -6.00 25.91
C PRO A 80 -1.03 -5.67 27.32
N SER A 81 -1.42 -6.45 28.33
CA SER A 81 -0.98 -6.26 29.72
C SER A 81 0.53 -6.38 29.91
N ALA A 82 1.20 -7.24 29.14
CA ALA A 82 2.65 -7.38 29.19
C ALA A 82 3.35 -6.19 28.51
N ILE A 83 2.76 -5.64 27.45
CA ILE A 83 3.25 -4.41 26.80
C ILE A 83 3.08 -3.23 27.76
N GLU A 84 1.90 -3.05 28.35
CA GLU A 84 1.64 -1.99 29.34
C GLU A 84 2.60 -2.07 30.52
N ALA A 85 2.83 -3.28 31.05
CA ALA A 85 3.79 -3.49 32.13
C ALA A 85 5.23 -3.14 31.71
N ALA A 86 5.65 -3.48 30.50
CA ALA A 86 6.97 -3.13 29.99
C ALA A 86 7.12 -1.60 29.83
N LEU A 87 6.14 -0.94 29.22
CA LEU A 87 6.09 0.53 29.07
C LEU A 87 6.11 1.23 30.44
N ALA A 88 5.35 0.73 31.41
CA ALA A 88 5.33 1.28 32.77
C ALA A 88 6.71 1.17 33.45
N ARG A 89 7.44 0.06 33.24
CA ARG A 89 8.79 -0.10 33.78
C ARG A 89 9.80 0.82 33.14
N PHE A 90 9.73 1.07 31.84
CA PHE A 90 10.56 2.08 31.17
C PHE A 90 10.28 3.48 31.72
N ASN A 91 9.00 3.84 31.86
CA ASN A 91 8.60 5.12 32.43
C ASN A 91 9.05 5.31 33.90
N ALA A 92 9.22 4.22 34.66
CA ALA A 92 9.69 4.23 36.04
C ALA A 92 11.21 4.11 36.23
N ALA A 93 11.95 3.77 35.16
CA ALA A 93 13.40 3.58 35.18
C ALA A 93 14.33 4.82 35.11
N PRO A 94 13.89 6.10 35.02
CA PRO A 94 14.79 7.24 34.88
C PRO A 94 15.90 7.36 35.93
N THR A 95 15.77 6.71 37.10
CA THR A 95 16.70 6.84 38.22
C THR A 95 17.98 6.00 38.11
N ARG A 96 18.01 4.94 37.28
CA ARG A 96 19.20 4.06 37.18
C ARG A 96 20.23 4.52 36.17
N PHE A 97 19.79 5.28 35.18
CA PHE A 97 20.62 5.82 34.13
C PHE A 97 20.36 7.32 34.10
N ALA A 98 20.99 8.06 35.03
CA ALA A 98 20.79 9.51 35.21
C ALA A 98 21.13 10.34 33.95
N ALA A 99 21.75 9.72 32.94
CA ALA A 99 22.03 10.27 31.62
C ALA A 99 21.44 9.40 30.48
N SER A 100 20.34 8.68 30.73
CA SER A 100 19.75 7.80 29.70
C SER A 100 19.40 8.64 28.47
N PRO A 101 19.93 8.28 27.28
CA PRO A 101 19.55 8.95 26.06
C PRO A 101 18.03 8.86 25.89
N PRO A 102 17.39 9.91 25.38
CA PRO A 102 15.96 9.88 25.12
C PRO A 102 15.66 8.76 24.11
N VAL A 103 14.55 8.03 24.32
CA VAL A 103 14.18 6.85 23.51
C VAL A 103 14.19 7.20 22.03
N SER A 104 14.93 6.45 21.23
CA SER A 104 15.03 6.67 19.78
C SER A 104 13.78 6.11 19.11
N THR A 105 13.54 4.81 19.28
CA THR A 105 12.50 4.08 18.54
C THR A 105 11.59 3.30 19.48
N VAL A 106 10.28 3.40 19.26
CA VAL A 106 9.28 2.52 19.89
C VAL A 106 8.51 1.81 18.79
N ASN A 107 8.72 0.50 18.68
CA ASN A 107 8.00 -0.38 17.77
C ASN A 107 7.09 -1.32 18.57
N ILE A 108 5.78 -1.15 18.42
CA ILE A 108 4.77 -1.99 19.05
C ILE A 108 4.06 -2.78 17.95
N SER A 109 4.19 -4.10 17.98
CA SER A 109 3.44 -5.00 17.11
C SER A 109 2.43 -5.76 17.94
N LEU A 110 1.14 -5.51 17.69
CA LEU A 110 0.04 -6.05 18.45
C LEU A 110 -0.79 -6.98 17.58
N SER A 111 -1.28 -8.09 18.12
CA SER A 111 -2.28 -8.87 17.37
C SER A 111 -3.58 -8.08 17.23
N GLU A 112 -4.14 -8.05 16.02
CA GLU A 112 -5.35 -7.30 15.68
C GLU A 112 -6.55 -7.64 16.57
N ARG A 113 -6.62 -8.87 17.12
CA ARG A 113 -7.64 -9.27 18.11
C ARG A 113 -7.68 -8.40 19.38
N TYR A 114 -6.60 -7.66 19.66
CA TYR A 114 -6.51 -6.76 20.79
C TYR A 114 -6.64 -5.28 20.40
N ALA A 115 -7.19 -4.97 19.22
CA ALA A 115 -7.27 -3.60 18.71
C ALA A 115 -7.90 -2.60 19.67
N ALA A 116 -8.86 -3.01 20.50
CA ALA A 116 -9.44 -2.19 21.56
C ALA A 116 -8.41 -1.60 22.56
N HIS A 117 -7.24 -2.24 22.71
CA HIS A 117 -6.16 -1.80 23.60
C HIS A 117 -5.19 -0.82 22.93
N ALA A 118 -5.24 -0.64 21.61
CA ALA A 118 -4.28 0.18 20.87
C ALA A 118 -4.22 1.63 21.38
N SER A 119 -5.38 2.25 21.61
CA SER A 119 -5.46 3.61 22.16
C SER A 119 -4.83 3.73 23.56
N SER A 120 -4.97 2.69 24.41
CA SER A 120 -4.35 2.64 25.74
C SER A 120 -2.82 2.57 25.62
N LEU A 121 -2.34 1.68 24.76
CA LEU A 121 -0.92 1.45 24.53
C LEU A 121 -0.22 2.67 23.93
N LEU A 122 -0.84 3.30 22.93
CA LEU A 122 -0.33 4.55 22.34
C LEU A 122 -0.22 5.64 23.42
N ARG A 123 -1.23 5.78 24.29
CA ARG A 123 -1.20 6.75 25.40
C ARG A 123 -0.08 6.44 26.40
N ALA A 124 0.15 5.16 26.72
CA ALA A 124 1.25 4.75 27.59
C ALA A 124 2.63 5.04 26.95
N ALA A 125 2.74 4.89 25.63
CA ALA A 125 3.95 5.15 24.88
C ALA A 125 4.32 6.65 24.78
N VAL A 126 3.34 7.57 24.88
CA VAL A 126 3.59 9.04 24.85
C VAL A 126 4.67 9.45 25.87
N ARG A 127 4.67 8.85 27.06
CA ARG A 127 5.61 9.19 28.14
C ARG A 127 7.06 8.83 27.85
N LEU A 128 7.30 7.91 26.90
CA LEU A 128 8.64 7.57 26.45
C LEU A 128 9.26 8.68 25.60
N SER A 129 8.44 9.59 25.07
CA SER A 129 8.88 10.74 24.27
C SER A 129 9.81 10.33 23.12
N ALA A 130 9.47 9.24 22.42
CA ALA A 130 10.28 8.68 21.35
C ALA A 130 10.45 9.63 20.14
N GLU A 131 11.56 9.50 19.43
CA GLU A 131 11.81 10.19 18.14
C GLU A 131 11.06 9.51 16.99
N GLU A 132 10.96 8.18 17.04
CA GLU A 132 10.27 7.36 16.06
C GLU A 132 9.26 6.43 16.74
N LEU A 133 8.03 6.43 16.22
CA LEU A 133 6.97 5.54 16.67
C LEU A 133 6.53 4.67 15.49
N VAL A 134 6.53 3.36 15.70
CA VAL A 134 5.94 2.38 14.79
C VAL A 134 4.91 1.57 15.56
N PHE A 135 3.66 1.56 15.10
CA PHE A 135 2.60 0.75 15.68
C PHE A 135 1.90 -0.05 14.58
N THR A 136 1.96 -1.37 14.64
CA THR A 136 1.39 -2.23 13.59
C THR A 136 0.51 -3.33 14.17
N PHE A 137 -0.55 -3.67 13.46
CA PHE A 137 -1.29 -4.90 13.73
C PHE A 137 -0.73 -6.09 12.98
N GLN A 138 -0.59 -7.22 13.67
CA GLN A 138 -0.42 -8.52 13.05
C GLN A 138 -1.81 -9.02 12.62
N ARG A 139 -2.00 -9.20 11.30
CA ARG A 139 -3.28 -9.56 10.65
C ARG A 139 -4.02 -10.69 11.37
N CYS A 140 -5.31 -10.48 11.63
CA CYS A 140 -6.21 -11.49 12.16
C CYS A 140 -7.59 -11.35 11.50
N HIS A 141 -8.10 -12.42 10.88
CA HIS A 141 -9.35 -12.40 10.10
C HIS A 141 -10.65 -12.17 10.90
N MET A 142 -10.57 -12.00 12.23
CA MET A 142 -11.72 -12.06 13.14
C MET A 142 -11.84 -10.86 14.09
N ALA A 143 -11.17 -9.74 13.82
CA ALA A 143 -11.20 -8.58 14.71
C ALA A 143 -12.40 -7.66 14.41
N GLU A 144 -13.13 -7.24 15.45
CA GLU A 144 -14.11 -6.16 15.36
C GLU A 144 -13.39 -4.83 15.07
N ARG A 145 -14.02 -3.97 14.26
CA ARG A 145 -13.49 -2.64 13.94
C ARG A 145 -13.42 -1.79 15.21
N ALA A 146 -12.21 -1.50 15.67
CA ALA A 146 -11.97 -0.55 16.75
C ALA A 146 -11.68 0.86 16.24
N ILE A 147 -11.94 1.85 17.11
CA ILE A 147 -11.54 3.25 16.93
C ILE A 147 -10.25 3.47 17.70
N ILE A 148 -9.23 3.95 16.99
CA ILE A 148 -7.90 4.19 17.53
C ILE A 148 -7.66 5.69 17.54
N VAL A 149 -7.55 6.25 18.75
CA VAL A 149 -7.29 7.68 18.93
C VAL A 149 -5.79 7.88 18.98
N LEU A 150 -5.25 8.64 18.01
CA LEU A 150 -3.84 8.99 17.98
C LEU A 150 -3.56 10.10 19.01
N PRO A 151 -2.69 9.89 20.02
CA PRO A 151 -2.26 10.96 20.91
C PRO A 151 -1.12 11.81 20.31
N TYR A 152 -0.84 12.97 20.91
CA TYR A 152 0.25 13.84 20.48
C TYR A 152 1.62 13.35 20.97
N PHE A 153 2.52 13.03 20.03
CA PHE A 153 3.93 12.71 20.30
C PHE A 153 4.81 13.91 19.99
N ARG A 154 5.10 14.75 20.99
CA ARG A 154 5.75 16.06 20.79
C ARG A 154 7.16 16.01 20.21
N ARG A 155 7.95 14.99 20.59
CA ARG A 155 9.33 14.78 20.11
C ARG A 155 9.39 13.94 18.84
N ALA A 156 8.31 13.23 18.49
CA ALA A 156 8.34 12.34 17.35
C ALA A 156 8.57 13.11 16.06
N THR A 157 9.61 12.71 15.32
CA THR A 157 9.91 13.18 13.98
C THR A 157 9.33 12.25 12.91
N SER A 158 9.08 10.99 13.29
CA SER A 158 8.47 9.96 12.44
C SER A 158 7.39 9.19 13.20
N ILE A 159 6.21 9.07 12.60
CA ILE A 159 5.12 8.22 13.11
C ILE A 159 4.63 7.32 11.97
N GLU A 160 4.64 6.02 12.22
CA GLU A 160 4.05 4.99 11.35
C GLU A 160 2.98 4.21 12.14
N LEU A 161 1.74 4.26 11.66
CA LEU A 161 0.63 3.49 12.22
C LEU A 161 0.01 2.64 11.12
N ASP A 162 0.15 1.32 11.22
CA ASP A 162 -0.58 0.37 10.37
C ASP A 162 -1.66 -0.35 11.16
N ILE A 163 -2.88 0.19 11.06
CA ILE A 163 -4.04 -0.30 11.78
C ILE A 163 -5.03 -1.06 10.89
N HIS A 164 -4.66 -1.42 9.67
CA HIS A 164 -5.49 -2.21 8.75
C HIS A 164 -6.90 -1.61 8.58
N SER A 165 -7.98 -2.35 8.77
CA SER A 165 -9.35 -1.85 8.51
C SER A 165 -9.94 -0.96 9.62
N HIS A 166 -9.14 -0.59 10.62
CA HIS A 166 -9.57 0.15 11.81
C HIS A 166 -9.61 1.66 11.56
N ARG A 167 -10.39 2.39 12.36
CA ARG A 167 -10.53 3.84 12.22
C ARG A 167 -9.47 4.59 13.02
N ILE A 168 -8.77 5.53 12.38
CA ILE A 168 -7.87 6.49 13.03
C ILE A 168 -8.65 7.77 13.30
N ASP A 169 -8.91 8.05 14.57
CA ASP A 169 -9.39 9.37 14.99
C ASP A 169 -8.17 10.27 15.24
N PRO A 170 -8.15 11.51 14.71
CA PRO A 170 -7.17 12.49 15.13
C PRO A 170 -7.32 12.79 16.63
N PRO A 171 -6.27 13.36 17.25
CA PRO A 171 -6.33 13.71 18.68
C PRO A 171 -7.53 14.63 18.98
N ARG A 172 -8.38 14.25 19.95
CA ARG A 172 -9.62 14.99 20.30
C ARG A 172 -9.39 16.28 21.10
N GLU A 173 -8.17 16.51 21.61
CA GLU A 173 -7.84 17.68 22.42
C GLU A 173 -7.57 18.90 21.53
N CYS A 174 -8.62 19.67 21.25
CA CYS A 174 -8.65 20.73 20.24
C CYS A 174 -7.85 22.01 20.57
N TYR A 175 -7.35 22.21 21.80
CA TYR A 175 -6.92 23.55 22.25
C TYR A 175 -5.41 23.80 22.39
N ALA A 176 -4.51 22.82 22.27
CA ALA A 176 -3.07 23.12 22.39
C ALA A 176 -2.08 22.10 21.81
N GLY A 177 -2.54 20.95 21.29
CA GLY A 177 -1.63 19.93 20.76
C GLY A 177 -1.23 20.20 19.32
N SER A 178 0.07 20.06 19.02
CA SER A 178 0.61 20.04 17.66
C SER A 178 1.75 19.03 17.60
N PHE A 179 1.89 18.39 16.44
CA PHE A 179 3.04 17.55 16.11
C PHE A 179 4.20 18.44 15.63
N SER A 180 4.80 19.20 16.57
CA SER A 180 5.75 20.27 16.26
C SER A 180 7.07 19.79 15.65
N ALA A 181 7.50 18.56 15.95
CA ALA A 181 8.72 17.96 15.43
C ALA A 181 8.50 17.02 14.24
N LEU A 182 7.24 16.68 13.93
CA LEU A 182 6.91 15.61 12.99
C LEU A 182 7.24 16.00 11.55
N GLN A 183 8.07 15.18 10.92
CA GLN A 183 8.53 15.32 9.55
C GLN A 183 7.99 14.22 8.64
N LYS A 184 7.74 13.02 9.19
CA LYS A 184 7.23 11.86 8.45
C LYS A 184 5.99 11.30 9.14
N LEU A 185 4.90 11.13 8.37
CA LEU A 185 3.65 10.54 8.86
C LEU A 185 3.20 9.46 7.88
N SER A 186 3.16 8.21 8.35
CA SER A 186 2.65 7.07 7.59
C SER A 186 1.45 6.48 8.32
N LEU A 187 0.28 6.48 7.68
CA LEU A 187 -0.96 5.99 8.25
C LEU A 187 -1.61 4.98 7.31
N SER A 188 -1.90 3.79 7.82
CA SER A 188 -2.64 2.75 7.13
C SER A 188 -3.93 2.45 7.88
N GLY A 189 -5.07 2.77 7.28
CA GLY A 189 -6.39 2.35 7.71
C GLY A 189 -7.54 3.27 7.28
N ASN A 190 -8.59 3.36 8.09
CA ASN A 190 -9.71 4.27 7.83
C ASN A 190 -9.44 5.63 8.49
N ILE A 191 -9.01 6.61 7.70
CA ILE A 191 -8.56 7.92 8.18
C ILE A 191 -9.71 8.92 8.03
N ILE A 192 -10.09 9.56 9.14
CA ILE A 192 -11.08 10.64 9.14
C ILE A 192 -10.41 12.00 9.40
N HIS A 193 -10.96 13.08 8.84
CA HIS A 193 -10.51 14.46 9.06
C HIS A 193 -9.02 14.71 8.77
N LEU A 194 -8.54 14.20 7.63
CA LEU A 194 -7.14 14.34 7.20
C LEU A 194 -6.66 15.81 7.26
N GLY A 195 -7.44 16.75 6.71
CA GLY A 195 -7.07 18.17 6.70
C GLY A 195 -6.82 18.75 8.11
N PHE A 196 -7.61 18.33 9.10
CA PHE A 196 -7.39 18.72 10.50
C PHE A 196 -6.06 18.17 11.02
N LEU A 197 -5.75 16.90 10.78
CA LEU A 197 -4.50 16.29 11.22
C LEU A 197 -3.29 17.00 10.61
N LEU A 198 -3.34 17.32 9.31
CA LEU A 198 -2.26 18.00 8.60
C LEU A 198 -2.05 19.44 9.07
N SER A 199 -3.12 20.15 9.40
CA SER A 199 -3.03 21.51 9.98
C SER A 199 -2.22 21.57 11.28
N ARG A 200 -2.06 20.41 11.97
CA ARG A 200 -1.31 20.30 13.23
C ARG A 200 0.14 19.86 13.06
N CYS A 201 0.63 19.68 11.83
CA CYS A 201 1.96 19.16 11.50
C CYS A 201 2.78 20.19 10.69
N PRO A 202 3.27 21.28 11.31
CA PRO A 202 3.87 22.43 10.59
C PRO A 202 5.24 22.14 9.95
N ARG A 203 5.88 21.01 10.28
CA ARG A 203 7.20 20.61 9.74
C ARG A 203 7.12 19.36 8.86
N LEU A 204 5.91 18.93 8.48
CA LEU A 204 5.70 17.69 7.75
C LEU A 204 6.30 17.79 6.35
N ARG A 205 7.16 16.82 6.01
CA ARG A 205 7.84 16.73 4.71
C ARG A 205 7.38 15.51 3.93
N VAL A 206 7.07 14.41 4.60
CA VAL A 206 6.66 13.15 3.98
C VAL A 206 5.34 12.71 4.59
N ILE A 207 4.38 12.40 3.74
CA ILE A 207 3.13 11.77 4.15
C ILE A 207 2.83 10.56 3.28
N LYS A 208 2.47 9.45 3.93
CA LYS A 208 2.02 8.23 3.29
C LYS A 208 0.70 7.78 3.90
N LEU A 209 -0.34 7.65 3.08
CA LEU A 209 -1.68 7.25 3.51
C LEU A 209 -2.16 6.07 2.68
N THR A 210 -2.56 4.98 3.32
CA THR A 210 -3.13 3.81 2.64
C THR A 210 -4.42 3.36 3.31
N GLY A 211 -5.46 3.06 2.55
CA GLY A 211 -6.71 2.52 3.09
C GLY A 211 -7.92 3.34 2.67
N SER A 212 -8.91 3.50 3.56
CA SER A 212 -10.14 4.22 3.23
C SER A 212 -10.11 5.64 3.80
N THR A 213 -10.62 6.59 3.03
CA THR A 213 -10.90 7.95 3.53
C THR A 213 -12.40 8.19 3.42
N THR A 214 -13.03 8.65 4.51
CA THR A 214 -14.45 9.02 4.49
C THR A 214 -14.68 10.40 3.89
N ASP A 215 -13.64 11.22 3.87
CA ASP A 215 -13.69 12.63 3.53
C ASP A 215 -12.96 12.89 2.19
N ASP A 216 -13.26 14.06 1.62
CA ASP A 216 -12.50 14.69 0.56
C ASP A 216 -10.99 14.71 0.88
N ILE A 217 -10.14 14.48 -0.12
CA ILE A 217 -8.68 14.52 0.05
C ILE A 217 -8.25 16.00 0.04
N MET A 218 -8.16 16.60 1.22
CA MET A 218 -7.70 17.98 1.41
C MET A 218 -6.29 18.01 2.01
N VAL A 219 -5.31 18.41 1.20
CA VAL A 219 -3.89 18.48 1.59
C VAL A 219 -3.36 19.87 1.33
N HIS A 220 -3.26 20.67 2.39
CA HIS A 220 -2.65 22.00 2.34
C HIS A 220 -1.41 22.02 3.22
N SER A 221 -0.23 22.11 2.61
CA SER A 221 1.03 22.15 3.35
C SER A 221 2.13 22.87 2.57
N ALA A 222 2.72 23.89 3.20
CA ALA A 222 3.82 24.65 2.61
C ALA A 222 5.19 23.93 2.69
N THR A 223 5.31 22.87 3.49
CA THR A 223 6.59 22.17 3.75
C THR A 223 6.67 20.77 3.15
N LEU A 224 5.57 20.28 2.55
CA LEU A 224 5.47 18.90 2.09
C LEU A 224 6.30 18.67 0.83
N GLU A 225 7.20 17.69 0.87
CA GLU A 225 8.12 17.32 -0.22
C GLU A 225 7.71 16.00 -0.91
N ASP A 226 7.08 15.07 -0.17
CA ASP A 226 6.65 13.75 -0.65
C ASP A 226 5.24 13.41 -0.16
N LEU A 227 4.35 13.12 -1.11
CA LEU A 227 2.94 12.81 -0.89
C LEU A 227 2.61 11.46 -1.56
N ASP A 228 2.27 10.46 -0.76
CA ASP A 228 1.77 9.16 -1.21
C ASP A 228 0.39 8.88 -0.60
N ILE A 229 -0.66 8.89 -1.42
CA ILE A 229 -2.02 8.56 -0.99
C ILE A 229 -2.56 7.44 -1.88
N SER A 230 -2.96 6.33 -1.26
CA SER A 230 -3.63 5.21 -1.94
C SER A 230 -4.94 4.89 -1.25
N THR A 231 -6.05 5.32 -1.83
CA THR A 231 -7.39 5.03 -1.34
C THR A 231 -8.00 3.79 -2.01
N ASP A 232 -8.78 3.01 -1.25
CA ASP A 232 -9.61 1.90 -1.75
C ASP A 232 -11.10 2.28 -1.89
N THR A 233 -11.51 3.41 -1.31
CA THR A 233 -12.86 3.96 -1.40
C THR A 233 -12.97 5.03 -2.50
N GLY A 234 -14.20 5.23 -2.98
CA GLY A 234 -14.50 6.28 -3.95
C GLY A 234 -14.30 7.68 -3.37
N CYS A 235 -13.58 8.55 -4.08
CA CYS A 235 -13.34 9.95 -3.74
C CYS A 235 -14.11 10.87 -4.69
N ASN A 236 -14.70 11.94 -4.14
CA ASN A 236 -15.47 12.92 -4.91
C ASN A 236 -14.75 14.28 -5.06
N ASN A 237 -13.80 14.59 -4.18
CA ASN A 237 -13.08 15.86 -4.20
C ASN A 237 -11.63 15.67 -3.74
N ILE A 238 -10.72 16.29 -4.48
CA ILE A 238 -9.29 16.29 -4.22
C ILE A 238 -8.78 17.72 -4.36
N ASP A 239 -8.26 18.28 -3.27
CA ASP A 239 -7.64 19.60 -3.23
C ASP A 239 -6.26 19.51 -2.59
N ILE A 240 -5.21 19.70 -3.41
CA ILE A 240 -3.82 19.58 -3.01
C ILE A 240 -3.10 20.89 -3.31
N VAL A 241 -2.69 21.58 -2.25
CA VAL A 241 -1.86 22.79 -2.31
C VAL A 241 -0.57 22.52 -1.56
N ALA A 242 0.48 22.19 -2.32
CA ALA A 242 1.80 21.86 -1.79
C ALA A 242 2.89 22.44 -2.71
N PRO A 243 3.32 23.70 -2.48
CA PRO A 243 4.16 24.44 -3.42
C PRO A 243 5.56 23.84 -3.60
N VAL A 244 6.10 23.18 -2.58
CA VAL A 244 7.46 22.60 -2.58
C VAL A 244 7.47 21.07 -2.80
N LEU A 245 6.33 20.50 -3.21
CA LEU A 245 6.18 19.07 -3.40
C LEU A 245 7.04 18.58 -4.58
N LYS A 246 7.87 17.56 -4.34
CA LYS A 246 8.77 16.95 -5.33
C LYS A 246 8.23 15.63 -5.85
N ILE A 247 7.57 14.85 -4.98
CA ILE A 247 7.03 13.52 -5.30
C ILE A 247 5.53 13.53 -5.02
N LEU A 248 4.75 13.22 -6.04
CA LEU A 248 3.30 13.05 -5.97
C LEU A 248 2.92 11.64 -6.40
N GLN A 249 2.44 10.83 -5.46
CA GLN A 249 1.87 9.51 -5.69
C GLN A 249 0.42 9.51 -5.23
N LEU A 250 -0.50 9.33 -6.18
CA LEU A 250 -1.92 9.38 -5.90
C LEU A 250 -2.62 8.22 -6.60
N LYS A 251 -3.20 7.32 -5.81
CA LYS A 251 -4.06 6.23 -6.26
C LYS A 251 -5.43 6.38 -5.62
N PHE A 252 -6.49 6.46 -6.42
CA PHE A 252 -7.86 6.61 -5.92
C PHE A 252 -8.88 6.03 -6.89
N HIS A 253 -10.06 5.78 -6.36
CA HIS A 253 -11.24 5.39 -7.13
C HIS A 253 -12.16 6.61 -7.27
N VAL A 254 -12.70 6.86 -8.46
CA VAL A 254 -13.71 7.90 -8.67
C VAL A 254 -15.04 7.38 -8.08
N GLY A 255 -15.69 8.23 -7.29
CA GLY A 255 -17.03 7.95 -6.77
C GLY A 255 -18.10 7.89 -7.87
N TRP A 256 -19.37 7.85 -7.46
CA TRP A 256 -20.50 7.82 -8.40
C TRP A 256 -20.75 9.13 -9.13
N ASN A 257 -20.19 10.24 -8.62
CA ASN A 257 -20.33 11.58 -9.17
C ASN A 257 -19.03 12.04 -9.83
N ASN A 258 -19.11 13.08 -10.65
CA ASN A 258 -17.92 13.73 -11.20
C ASN A 258 -16.97 14.19 -10.09
N ILE A 259 -15.70 13.79 -10.19
CA ILE A 259 -14.66 14.21 -9.27
C ILE A 259 -14.31 15.69 -9.46
N ARG A 260 -14.33 16.45 -8.37
CA ARG A 260 -13.78 17.81 -8.31
C ARG A 260 -12.31 17.72 -7.95
N MET A 261 -11.48 18.46 -8.67
CA MET A 261 -10.03 18.36 -8.51
C MET A 261 -9.37 19.72 -8.65
N SER A 262 -8.51 20.05 -7.69
CA SER A 262 -7.65 21.24 -7.68
C SER A 262 -6.28 20.81 -7.19
N ILE A 263 -5.25 20.93 -8.03
CA ILE A 263 -3.88 20.52 -7.68
C ILE A 263 -2.93 21.64 -8.06
N SER A 264 -2.28 22.20 -7.05
CA SER A 264 -1.24 23.22 -7.17
C SER A 264 0.05 22.69 -6.56
N THR A 265 0.85 22.05 -7.41
CA THR A 265 2.12 21.42 -7.03
C THR A 265 3.21 21.74 -8.09
N PRO A 266 3.71 22.99 -8.15
CA PRO A 266 4.56 23.49 -9.23
C PRO A 266 5.99 22.92 -9.27
N MET A 267 6.48 22.34 -8.17
CA MET A 267 7.84 21.82 -8.06
C MET A 267 7.94 20.29 -8.21
N VAL A 268 6.88 19.63 -8.69
CA VAL A 268 6.84 18.16 -8.77
C VAL A 268 7.76 17.64 -9.88
N GLU A 269 8.68 16.77 -9.48
CA GLU A 269 9.62 16.09 -10.39
C GLU A 269 9.20 14.66 -10.71
N LYS A 270 8.52 14.00 -9.75
CA LYS A 270 8.10 12.60 -9.87
C LYS A 270 6.60 12.49 -9.61
N VAL A 271 5.89 12.08 -10.65
CA VAL A 271 4.44 11.81 -10.61
C VAL A 271 4.19 10.31 -10.78
N SER A 272 3.37 9.76 -9.89
CA SER A 272 2.67 8.49 -10.03
C SER A 272 1.19 8.76 -9.79
N TRP A 273 0.38 8.61 -10.82
CA TRP A 273 -1.06 8.85 -10.77
C TRP A 273 -1.77 7.57 -11.15
N ARG A 274 -2.81 7.18 -10.43
CA ARG A 274 -3.67 6.06 -10.80
C ARG A 274 -5.10 6.34 -10.35
N CYS A 275 -5.95 6.64 -11.31
CA CYS A 275 -7.37 6.86 -11.15
C CYS A 275 -8.13 5.66 -11.71
N SER A 276 -9.01 5.07 -10.91
CA SER A 276 -9.88 3.96 -11.33
C SER A 276 -11.33 4.43 -11.38
N TYR A 277 -12.05 4.06 -12.44
CA TYR A 277 -13.43 4.46 -12.65
C TYR A 277 -14.39 3.27 -12.46
N PRO A 278 -15.64 3.49 -12.02
CA PRO A 278 -16.67 2.46 -12.04
C PRO A 278 -16.90 1.92 -13.46
N MET A 279 -17.19 0.62 -13.61
CA MET A 279 -17.38 -0.01 -14.95
C MET A 279 -18.43 0.69 -15.84
N TRP A 280 -19.43 1.31 -15.24
CA TRP A 280 -20.51 2.03 -15.93
C TRP A 280 -20.22 3.53 -16.12
N ALA A 281 -19.14 4.03 -15.52
CA ALA A 281 -18.78 5.43 -15.61
C ALA A 281 -17.91 5.64 -16.86
N PHE A 282 -18.41 6.49 -17.77
CA PHE A 282 -17.70 7.02 -18.92
C PHE A 282 -17.43 6.02 -20.06
N SER A 283 -18.20 6.14 -21.14
CA SER A 283 -18.03 5.29 -22.34
C SER A 283 -17.73 6.10 -23.61
N PHE A 284 -16.83 5.58 -24.45
CA PHE A 284 -16.67 5.94 -25.86
C PHE A 284 -17.25 4.81 -26.70
N GLY A 285 -18.48 4.97 -27.18
CA GLY A 285 -19.24 3.84 -27.73
C GLY A 285 -19.45 2.76 -26.65
N PHE A 286 -18.89 1.57 -26.86
CA PHE A 286 -18.94 0.42 -25.93
C PHE A 286 -17.61 0.22 -25.18
N LEU A 287 -16.70 1.19 -25.29
CA LEU A 287 -15.40 1.18 -24.61
C LEU A 287 -15.52 1.99 -23.32
N SER A 288 -15.22 1.38 -22.17
CA SER A 288 -15.20 2.05 -20.86
C SER A 288 -13.74 2.21 -20.40
N LEU A 289 -13.41 3.38 -19.86
CA LEU A 289 -12.11 3.65 -19.27
C LEU A 289 -12.09 3.07 -17.85
N GLU A 290 -11.38 1.97 -17.61
CA GLU A 290 -11.28 1.38 -16.27
C GLU A 290 -10.26 2.12 -15.41
N ASN A 291 -9.07 2.38 -15.97
CA ASN A 291 -7.98 3.03 -15.25
C ASN A 291 -7.30 4.07 -16.14
N LEU A 292 -7.03 5.23 -15.56
CA LEU A 292 -6.11 6.22 -16.09
C LEU A 292 -4.92 6.30 -15.14
N ALA A 293 -3.72 6.08 -15.66
CA ALA A 293 -2.50 6.16 -14.87
C ALA A 293 -1.43 7.01 -15.56
N ILE A 294 -0.61 7.67 -14.76
CA ILE A 294 0.59 8.38 -15.21
C ILE A 294 1.74 7.88 -14.37
N GLY A 295 2.87 7.63 -15.01
CA GLY A 295 4.10 7.31 -14.30
C GLY A 295 5.28 8.07 -14.86
N THR A 296 6.13 8.56 -13.98
CA THR A 296 7.48 8.98 -14.36
C THR A 296 8.29 7.75 -14.74
N LYS A 297 8.83 7.76 -15.96
CA LYS A 297 9.69 6.72 -16.51
C LYS A 297 11.11 7.26 -16.64
N GLU A 298 12.07 6.37 -16.48
CA GLU A 298 13.49 6.68 -16.60
C GLU A 298 14.07 5.83 -17.74
N ARG A 299 14.80 6.48 -18.64
CA ARG A 299 15.54 5.82 -19.73
C ARG A 299 16.99 6.26 -19.68
N HIS A 300 17.89 5.29 -19.59
CA HIS A 300 19.33 5.53 -19.69
C HIS A 300 19.67 5.99 -21.11
N VAL A 301 20.27 7.17 -21.23
CA VAL A 301 20.84 7.63 -22.50
C VAL A 301 22.31 7.24 -22.50
N HIS A 302 22.71 6.40 -23.46
CA HIS A 302 24.11 6.17 -23.75
C HIS A 302 24.56 7.27 -24.71
N THR A 303 25.29 8.26 -24.21
CA THR A 303 26.01 9.20 -25.08
C THR A 303 27.21 8.46 -25.68
N GLY A 304 27.19 8.27 -26.99
CA GLY A 304 28.25 7.58 -27.72
C GLY A 304 29.57 8.35 -27.72
N ASN A 305 30.65 7.58 -27.55
CA ASN A 305 32.07 7.89 -27.78
C ASN A 305 32.60 9.21 -27.23
N ASP A 306 33.02 9.20 -25.96
CA ASP A 306 34.33 9.76 -25.59
C ASP A 306 34.85 9.05 -24.33
N THR A 307 36.09 8.57 -24.41
CA THR A 307 36.78 7.82 -23.36
C THR A 307 37.28 8.76 -22.26
N CYS A 308 36.38 9.31 -21.44
CA CYS A 308 36.67 9.67 -20.05
C CYS A 308 35.39 10.16 -19.37
N SER A 309 35.05 9.61 -18.21
CA SER A 309 33.89 9.96 -17.35
C SER A 309 32.49 9.66 -17.94
N GLN A 310 32.05 8.40 -17.85
CA GLN A 310 30.65 8.00 -18.10
C GLN A 310 29.72 8.51 -16.99
N ALA A 311 29.26 9.76 -17.10
CA ALA A 311 28.05 10.19 -16.42
C ALA A 311 26.85 9.65 -17.24
N GLN A 312 26.24 8.55 -16.77
CA GLN A 312 25.00 8.03 -17.36
C GLN A 312 23.89 9.06 -17.17
N GLN A 313 23.54 9.80 -18.22
CA GLN A 313 22.46 10.78 -18.14
C GLN A 313 21.11 10.05 -18.20
N LEU A 314 20.35 10.12 -17.10
CA LEU A 314 18.99 9.61 -17.03
C LEU A 314 18.04 10.62 -17.64
N SER A 315 17.35 10.23 -18.71
CA SER A 315 16.22 11.01 -19.23
C SER A 315 14.95 10.58 -18.50
N ARG A 316 14.29 11.54 -17.82
CA ARG A 316 12.97 11.34 -17.19
C ARG A 316 11.89 11.83 -18.15
N PHE A 317 10.83 11.04 -18.31
CA PHE A 317 9.66 11.43 -19.10
C PHE A 317 8.39 10.85 -18.48
N TYR A 318 7.24 11.40 -18.84
CA TYR A 318 5.95 10.91 -18.37
C TYR A 318 5.33 9.93 -19.37
N GLY A 319 4.82 8.81 -18.86
CA GLY A 319 3.99 7.89 -19.62
C GLY A 319 2.54 7.97 -19.19
N LEU A 320 1.63 8.18 -20.13
CA LEU A 320 0.19 8.06 -19.94
C LEU A 320 -0.24 6.63 -20.26
N HIS A 321 -0.86 5.96 -19.29
CA HIS A 321 -1.38 4.60 -19.41
C HIS A 321 -2.91 4.63 -19.27
N LEU A 322 -3.63 4.11 -20.27
CA LEU A 322 -5.07 3.95 -20.23
C LEU A 322 -5.43 2.46 -20.32
N ARG A 323 -6.20 1.97 -19.35
CA ARG A 323 -6.78 0.62 -19.38
C ARG A 323 -8.24 0.71 -19.75
N ILE A 324 -8.63 0.04 -20.81
CA ILE A 324 -9.95 0.14 -21.44
C ILE A 324 -10.58 -1.25 -21.55
N SER A 325 -11.88 -1.33 -21.29
CA SER A 325 -12.66 -2.57 -21.39
C SER A 325 -13.95 -2.40 -22.16
N ALA A 326 -14.54 -3.51 -22.60
CA ALA A 326 -15.86 -3.51 -23.21
C ALA A 326 -16.93 -3.34 -22.13
N THR A 327 -17.92 -2.51 -22.36
CA THR A 327 -19.12 -2.38 -21.52
C THR A 327 -20.37 -2.59 -22.37
N SER A 328 -21.37 -3.28 -21.83
CA SER A 328 -22.72 -3.38 -22.43
C SER A 328 -23.61 -2.18 -22.10
N TYR A 329 -23.13 -1.26 -21.26
CA TYR A 329 -23.85 -0.08 -20.82
C TYR A 329 -23.33 1.15 -21.56
N SER A 330 -24.22 1.87 -22.26
CA SER A 330 -23.91 3.21 -22.77
C SER A 330 -24.16 4.24 -21.66
N SER A 331 -23.09 4.86 -21.19
CA SER A 331 -23.15 6.12 -20.45
C SER A 331 -22.81 7.28 -21.39
N GLY A 332 -23.04 8.53 -20.95
CA GLY A 332 -22.70 9.71 -21.75
C GLY A 332 -21.24 9.69 -22.24
N PRO A 333 -20.92 10.41 -23.34
CA PRO A 333 -19.62 10.32 -23.99
C PRO A 333 -18.50 10.74 -23.02
N LEU A 334 -17.52 9.86 -22.84
CA LEU A 334 -16.30 10.18 -22.10
C LEU A 334 -15.55 11.31 -22.80
N ASN A 335 -15.37 12.42 -22.10
CA ASN A 335 -14.52 13.51 -22.58
C ASN A 335 -13.10 13.31 -22.06
N PHE A 336 -12.29 12.55 -22.81
CA PHE A 336 -10.87 12.33 -22.49
C PHE A 336 -10.11 13.65 -22.30
N VAL A 337 -10.47 14.72 -23.02
CA VAL A 337 -9.83 16.03 -22.87
C VAL A 337 -10.03 16.57 -21.46
N GLN A 338 -11.25 16.49 -20.93
CA GLN A 338 -11.56 16.95 -19.56
C GLN A 338 -10.87 16.10 -18.48
N GLU A 339 -10.82 14.78 -18.64
CA GLU A 339 -10.12 13.91 -17.66
C GLU A 339 -8.60 14.12 -17.70
N ILE A 340 -8.02 14.28 -18.88
CA ILE A 340 -6.57 14.51 -19.06
C ILE A 340 -6.18 15.92 -18.59
N GLN A 341 -7.09 16.90 -18.69
CA GLN A 341 -6.90 18.25 -18.15
C GLN A 341 -6.76 18.29 -16.62
N LYS A 342 -7.27 17.28 -15.90
CA LYS A 342 -7.15 17.20 -14.44
C LYS A 342 -5.76 16.78 -13.97
N LEU A 343 -4.92 16.30 -14.88
CA LEU A 343 -3.62 15.74 -14.56
C LEU A 343 -2.62 16.85 -14.22
N PRO A 344 -1.67 16.60 -13.29
CA PRO A 344 -0.68 17.60 -12.89
C PRO A 344 0.37 17.90 -13.97
N VAL A 345 0.35 17.16 -15.08
CA VAL A 345 1.32 17.25 -16.19
C VAL A 345 0.58 17.12 -17.52
N THR A 346 1.12 17.74 -18.58
CA THR A 346 0.46 17.85 -19.89
C THR A 346 1.23 17.24 -21.05
N ASN A 347 2.49 16.82 -20.84
CA ASN A 347 3.36 16.29 -21.88
C ASN A 347 3.67 14.81 -21.63
N PHE A 348 3.23 13.94 -22.56
CA PHE A 348 3.36 12.49 -22.44
C PHE A 348 4.08 11.92 -23.67
N PRO A 349 5.42 11.77 -23.63
CA PRO A 349 6.16 11.12 -24.71
C PRO A 349 5.81 9.64 -24.91
N LEU A 350 5.29 8.97 -23.89
CA LEU A 350 4.81 7.59 -23.96
C LEU A 350 3.30 7.56 -23.77
N LEU A 351 2.59 7.02 -24.75
CA LEU A 351 1.17 6.67 -24.67
C LEU A 351 1.04 5.15 -24.70
N GLU A 352 0.51 4.57 -23.64
CA GLU A 352 0.31 3.13 -23.50
C GLU A 352 -1.19 2.83 -23.30
N LEU A 353 -1.76 2.02 -24.18
CA LEU A 353 -3.16 1.65 -24.17
C LEU A 353 -3.27 0.15 -23.95
N SER A 354 -3.99 -0.26 -22.92
CA SER A 354 -4.21 -1.67 -22.61
C SER A 354 -5.68 -2.03 -22.75
N PHE A 355 -5.96 -3.06 -23.53
CA PHE A 355 -7.30 -3.48 -23.92
C PHE A 355 -7.61 -4.87 -23.35
N ILE A 356 -8.75 -5.01 -22.69
CA ILE A 356 -9.28 -6.31 -22.23
C ILE A 356 -9.92 -7.05 -23.43
N PRO A 357 -9.79 -8.39 -23.54
CA PRO A 357 -9.93 -9.12 -24.81
C PRO A 357 -11.37 -9.34 -25.31
N SER A 358 -12.35 -8.68 -24.70
CA SER A 358 -13.73 -8.58 -25.21
C SER A 358 -13.91 -7.45 -26.25
N LEU A 359 -12.82 -6.79 -26.67
CA LEU A 359 -12.90 -5.62 -27.54
C LEU A 359 -12.83 -5.97 -29.03
N HIS A 360 -13.81 -5.45 -29.75
CA HIS A 360 -14.07 -5.73 -31.14
C HIS A 360 -13.33 -4.82 -32.13
N VAL A 361 -13.18 -3.51 -31.83
CA VAL A 361 -12.40 -2.50 -32.59
C VAL A 361 -11.91 -1.41 -31.62
N TYR A 362 -10.61 -1.16 -31.59
CA TYR A 362 -10.00 -0.15 -30.71
C TYR A 362 -9.40 1.04 -31.48
N ALA A 363 -9.12 0.86 -32.77
CA ALA A 363 -8.42 1.82 -33.61
C ALA A 363 -9.08 3.20 -33.64
N ALA A 364 -10.42 3.25 -33.74
CA ALA A 364 -11.20 4.49 -33.70
C ALA A 364 -10.91 5.33 -32.44
N LEU A 365 -10.86 4.67 -31.28
CA LEU A 365 -10.53 5.32 -30.01
C LEU A 365 -9.08 5.80 -29.96
N VAL A 366 -8.13 4.97 -30.40
CA VAL A 366 -6.72 5.38 -30.42
C VAL A 366 -6.52 6.61 -31.31
N MET A 367 -7.17 6.63 -32.47
CA MET A 367 -7.14 7.78 -33.38
C MET A 367 -7.78 9.01 -32.77
N HIS A 368 -8.91 8.87 -32.08
CA HIS A 368 -9.54 9.96 -31.35
C HIS A 368 -8.60 10.57 -30.30
N LEU A 369 -7.89 9.73 -29.52
CA LEU A 369 -6.90 10.20 -28.54
C LEU A 369 -5.72 10.92 -29.19
N LEU A 370 -5.21 10.40 -30.31
CA LEU A 370 -4.10 11.00 -31.05
C LEU A 370 -4.47 12.32 -31.75
N GLN A 371 -5.76 12.54 -32.05
CA GLN A 371 -6.25 13.83 -32.56
C GLN A 371 -6.25 14.93 -31.51
N ILE A 372 -6.23 14.58 -30.22
CA ILE A 372 -6.13 15.57 -29.16
C ILE A 372 -4.75 16.22 -29.27
N SER A 373 -4.73 17.51 -29.58
CA SER A 373 -3.59 18.23 -30.16
C SER A 373 -2.28 17.97 -29.41
N TRP A 374 -2.30 18.08 -28.08
CA TRP A 374 -1.13 17.90 -27.23
C TRP A 374 -0.63 16.46 -27.10
N ILE A 375 -1.51 15.46 -27.24
CA ILE A 375 -1.18 14.03 -27.14
C ILE A 375 -0.53 13.63 -28.46
N GLY A 376 -1.19 13.93 -29.58
CA GLY A 376 -0.65 13.68 -30.91
C GLY A 376 0.70 14.36 -31.13
N SER A 377 0.87 15.61 -30.66
CA SER A 377 2.13 16.34 -30.82
C SER A 377 3.22 15.93 -29.83
N SER A 378 2.89 15.35 -28.67
CA SER A 378 3.91 14.93 -27.69
C SER A 378 4.34 13.48 -27.81
N THR A 379 3.46 12.61 -28.33
CA THR A 379 3.66 11.16 -28.30
C THR A 379 4.83 10.77 -29.20
N LYS A 380 5.90 10.26 -28.58
CA LYS A 380 7.07 9.69 -29.27
C LYS A 380 7.02 8.18 -29.36
N MET A 381 6.37 7.55 -28.38
CA MET A 381 6.20 6.11 -28.29
C MET A 381 4.73 5.79 -28.05
N LEU A 382 4.15 5.00 -28.96
CA LEU A 382 2.80 4.46 -28.82
C LEU A 382 2.89 2.96 -28.55
N LYS A 383 2.28 2.51 -27.46
CA LYS A 383 2.13 1.09 -27.10
C LYS A 383 0.66 0.70 -27.06
N VAL A 384 0.30 -0.37 -27.76
CA VAL A 384 -1.03 -0.98 -27.73
C VAL A 384 -0.90 -2.41 -27.24
N ILE A 385 -1.53 -2.74 -26.12
CA ILE A 385 -1.36 -4.02 -25.43
C ILE A 385 -2.72 -4.70 -25.32
N HIS A 386 -2.85 -5.87 -25.94
CA HIS A 386 -3.98 -6.76 -25.71
C HIS A 386 -3.70 -7.63 -24.48
N ILE A 387 -4.50 -7.49 -23.43
CA ILE A 387 -4.40 -8.29 -22.22
C ILE A 387 -5.05 -9.65 -22.50
N GLU A 388 -4.32 -10.76 -22.33
CA GLU A 388 -4.91 -12.09 -22.38
C GLU A 388 -5.78 -12.32 -21.13
N ALA A 389 -7.07 -12.62 -21.33
CA ALA A 389 -7.98 -12.89 -20.22
C ALA A 389 -7.67 -14.27 -19.65
N GLN A 390 -7.19 -14.27 -18.42
CA GLN A 390 -7.27 -15.45 -17.57
C GLN A 390 -8.72 -15.50 -17.05
N VAL A 391 -9.51 -16.44 -17.60
CA VAL A 391 -10.66 -17.10 -16.95
C VAL A 391 -12.10 -16.54 -17.14
N TRP A 392 -12.38 -15.30 -17.59
CA TRP A 392 -13.79 -14.89 -17.82
C TRP A 392 -14.21 -14.75 -19.29
N SER A 393 -15.15 -15.62 -19.67
CA SER A 393 -16.00 -15.65 -20.87
C SER A 393 -15.30 -15.91 -22.23
N LYS A 394 -15.51 -17.13 -22.74
CA LYS A 394 -15.36 -17.52 -24.15
C LYS A 394 -16.44 -16.87 -25.04
N VAL A 395 -16.73 -15.58 -24.87
CA VAL A 395 -17.60 -14.86 -25.81
C VAL A 395 -16.68 -14.06 -26.73
N ARG A 396 -16.05 -14.78 -27.67
CA ARG A 396 -15.50 -14.14 -28.87
C ARG A 396 -16.67 -13.88 -29.79
N GLU A 397 -17.44 -12.85 -29.51
CA GLU A 397 -18.34 -12.30 -30.52
C GLU A 397 -17.46 -11.63 -31.58
N THR A 398 -17.66 -11.99 -32.84
CA THR A 398 -17.15 -11.19 -33.95
C THR A 398 -18.01 -9.94 -34.03
N CYS A 399 -17.38 -8.76 -34.14
CA CYS A 399 -18.10 -7.49 -34.35
C CYS A 399 -19.06 -7.66 -35.55
N GLN A 400 -20.37 -7.55 -35.31
CA GLN A 400 -21.37 -7.55 -36.38
C GLN A 400 -21.28 -6.24 -37.19
N GLY A 401 -21.87 -6.18 -38.39
CA GLY A 401 -21.71 -5.05 -39.33
C GLY A 401 -22.08 -3.66 -38.79
N ASP A 402 -22.91 -3.59 -37.75
CA ASP A 402 -23.37 -2.35 -37.08
C ASP A 402 -22.82 -2.18 -35.66
N CYS A 403 -21.72 -2.85 -35.35
CA CYS A 403 -21.07 -2.84 -34.05
C CYS A 403 -20.45 -1.45 -33.78
N PRO A 404 -20.98 -0.70 -32.80
CA PRO A 404 -20.63 0.72 -32.58
C PRO A 404 -19.21 0.98 -32.04
N CYS A 405 -18.39 -0.05 -31.82
CA CYS A 405 -16.96 0.15 -31.57
C CYS A 405 -16.18 0.55 -32.83
N ASP A 406 -16.75 0.38 -34.02
CA ASP A 406 -16.15 0.86 -35.28
C ASP A 406 -16.49 2.34 -35.58
N GLU A 407 -17.29 2.99 -34.72
CA GLU A 407 -17.62 4.41 -34.85
C GLU A 407 -16.56 5.31 -34.16
N PRO A 408 -16.21 6.47 -34.76
CA PRO A 408 -16.67 6.96 -36.06
C PRO A 408 -16.00 6.21 -37.23
N LYS A 409 -16.78 5.64 -38.16
CA LYS A 409 -16.27 4.81 -39.28
C LYS A 409 -15.24 5.50 -40.18
N ASN A 410 -15.19 6.82 -40.15
CA ASN A 410 -14.23 7.62 -40.91
C ASN A 410 -12.78 7.47 -40.41
N TRP A 411 -12.52 6.81 -39.29
CA TRP A 411 -11.17 6.67 -38.72
C TRP A 411 -10.15 6.07 -39.72
N ARG A 412 -10.57 5.16 -40.60
CA ARG A 412 -9.70 4.53 -41.63
C ARG A 412 -9.20 5.53 -42.68
N SER A 413 -9.99 6.56 -42.98
CA SER A 413 -9.65 7.59 -43.97
C SER A 413 -9.09 8.87 -43.35
N GLN A 414 -8.96 8.94 -42.02
CA GLN A 414 -8.40 10.11 -41.35
C GLN A 414 -6.94 10.34 -41.74
N SER A 415 -6.58 11.61 -41.88
CA SER A 415 -5.23 12.09 -42.10
C SER A 415 -4.81 12.95 -40.91
N ILE A 416 -4.24 12.31 -39.89
CA ILE A 416 -3.60 13.02 -38.78
C ILE A 416 -2.09 13.11 -39.02
N SER A 417 -1.44 14.13 -38.47
CA SER A 417 0.00 14.31 -38.58
C SER A 417 0.66 13.92 -37.25
N LEU A 418 1.33 12.77 -37.22
CA LEU A 418 2.06 12.25 -36.06
C LEU A 418 3.56 12.51 -36.22
N THR A 419 3.93 13.80 -36.29
CA THR A 419 5.30 14.25 -36.61
C THR A 419 6.34 13.94 -35.53
N CYS A 420 5.90 13.51 -34.34
CA CYS A 420 6.79 13.21 -33.23
C CYS A 420 6.86 11.71 -32.92
N LEU A 421 6.01 10.88 -33.54
CA LEU A 421 5.98 9.45 -33.26
C LEU A 421 7.21 8.78 -33.88
N GLU A 422 8.04 8.18 -33.03
CA GLU A 422 9.29 7.51 -33.40
C GLU A 422 9.20 5.99 -33.23
N GLU A 423 8.40 5.53 -32.26
CA GLU A 423 8.28 4.12 -31.91
C GLU A 423 6.82 3.70 -31.78
N PHE A 424 6.47 2.58 -32.39
CA PHE A 424 5.14 1.98 -32.30
C PHE A 424 5.24 0.50 -31.93
N GLU A 425 4.47 0.08 -30.93
CA GLU A 425 4.48 -1.29 -30.42
C GLU A 425 3.05 -1.81 -30.27
N ILE A 426 2.77 -2.99 -30.82
CA ILE A 426 1.53 -3.73 -30.59
C ILE A 426 1.85 -5.09 -29.98
N THR A 427 1.25 -5.40 -28.84
CA THR A 427 1.35 -6.71 -28.17
C THR A 427 0.02 -7.46 -28.25
N GLY A 428 0.06 -8.72 -28.70
CA GLY A 428 -1.14 -9.55 -28.91
C GLY A 428 -1.83 -9.30 -30.25
N PHE A 429 -1.05 -8.92 -31.27
CA PHE A 429 -1.53 -8.68 -32.62
C PHE A 429 -2.10 -9.98 -33.23
N SER A 430 -3.38 -9.94 -33.62
CA SER A 430 -4.14 -11.07 -34.15
C SER A 430 -4.26 -11.07 -35.68
N ALA A 431 -3.85 -9.96 -36.32
CA ALA A 431 -3.87 -9.72 -37.76
C ALA A 431 -5.28 -9.72 -38.38
N LYS A 432 -6.28 -9.29 -37.61
CA LYS A 432 -7.63 -9.03 -38.14
C LYS A 432 -7.66 -7.75 -38.99
N ASP A 433 -8.64 -7.63 -39.89
CA ASP A 433 -8.76 -6.50 -40.83
C ASP A 433 -8.62 -5.12 -40.16
N HIS A 434 -9.32 -4.90 -39.05
CA HIS A 434 -9.26 -3.64 -38.29
C HIS A 434 -7.86 -3.29 -37.74
N GLU A 435 -7.03 -4.30 -37.48
CA GLU A 435 -5.71 -4.19 -36.85
C GLU A 435 -4.68 -3.89 -37.94
N HIS A 436 -4.88 -4.50 -39.11
CA HIS A 436 -4.14 -4.21 -40.32
C HIS A 436 -4.43 -2.79 -40.84
N ASP A 437 -5.70 -2.39 -40.87
CA ASP A 437 -6.12 -1.02 -41.23
C ASP A 437 -5.49 0.00 -40.28
N PHE A 438 -5.50 -0.28 -38.98
CA PHE A 438 -4.88 0.58 -37.98
C PHE A 438 -3.37 0.69 -38.14
N LEU A 439 -2.67 -0.43 -38.35
CA LEU A 439 -1.23 -0.42 -38.62
C LEU A 439 -0.92 0.41 -39.88
N THR A 440 -1.66 0.19 -40.96
CA THR A 440 -1.50 0.94 -42.22
C THR A 440 -1.70 2.44 -42.02
N LEU A 441 -2.71 2.82 -41.24
CA LEU A 441 -3.03 4.20 -40.90
C LEU A 441 -1.91 4.87 -40.09
N ILE A 442 -1.39 4.21 -39.05
CA ILE A 442 -0.28 4.74 -38.24
C ILE A 442 0.97 4.94 -39.09
N LEU A 443 1.31 3.96 -39.95
CA LEU A 443 2.45 4.07 -40.87
C LEU A 443 2.31 5.25 -41.82
N ARG A 444 1.11 5.47 -42.37
CA ARG A 444 0.82 6.60 -43.26
C ARG A 444 0.91 7.94 -42.55
N CYS A 445 0.46 8.02 -41.30
CA CYS A 445 0.37 9.25 -40.53
C CYS A 445 1.67 9.67 -39.82
N SER A 446 2.69 8.81 -39.80
CA SER A 446 3.89 8.97 -38.95
C SER A 446 5.18 9.07 -39.76
N PRO A 447 5.51 10.24 -40.33
CA PRO A 447 6.68 10.41 -41.20
C PRO A 447 8.02 10.19 -40.49
N THR A 448 8.05 10.31 -39.15
CA THR A 448 9.26 10.19 -38.32
C THR A 448 9.43 8.82 -37.66
N LEU A 449 8.56 7.86 -37.98
CA LEU A 449 8.54 6.55 -37.34
C LEU A 449 9.82 5.75 -37.68
N LYS A 450 10.55 5.33 -36.65
CA LYS A 450 11.83 4.62 -36.76
C LYS A 450 11.71 3.13 -36.47
N ARG A 451 10.80 2.75 -35.56
CA ARG A 451 10.68 1.36 -35.10
C ARG A 451 9.22 0.96 -34.94
N VAL A 452 8.89 -0.19 -35.53
CA VAL A 452 7.62 -0.89 -35.31
C VAL A 452 7.91 -2.26 -34.72
N THR A 453 7.26 -2.56 -33.60
CA THR A 453 7.37 -3.86 -32.91
C THR A 453 5.99 -4.50 -32.87
N LEU A 454 5.85 -5.68 -33.46
CA LEU A 454 4.61 -6.46 -33.42
C LEU A 454 4.86 -7.77 -32.68
N THR A 455 4.17 -7.99 -31.57
CA THR A 455 4.15 -9.28 -30.87
C THR A 455 2.84 -9.98 -31.17
N LEU A 456 2.92 -11.12 -31.86
CA LEU A 456 1.76 -11.88 -32.31
C LEU A 456 1.06 -12.59 -31.14
N GLN A 457 -0.27 -12.68 -31.22
CA GLN A 457 -1.05 -13.49 -30.29
C GLN A 457 -0.76 -14.98 -30.48
N ARG A 458 -0.54 -15.72 -29.39
CA ARG A 458 -0.30 -17.17 -29.45
C ARG A 458 -1.60 -17.88 -29.85
N ARG A 459 -1.64 -18.49 -31.04
CA ARG A 459 -2.71 -19.44 -31.40
C ARG A 459 -2.32 -20.82 -30.88
N GLU A 460 -3.03 -21.32 -29.88
CA GLU A 460 -3.04 -22.77 -29.62
C GLU A 460 -3.72 -23.43 -30.82
N ILE A 461 -2.93 -24.15 -31.62
CA ILE A 461 -3.45 -25.02 -32.67
C ILE A 461 -4.11 -26.19 -31.94
N GLN A 462 -5.43 -26.16 -31.78
CA GLN A 462 -6.17 -27.36 -31.43
C GLN A 462 -6.06 -28.32 -32.62
N GLY A 463 -5.26 -29.38 -32.46
CA GLY A 463 -5.21 -30.48 -33.42
C GLY A 463 -6.61 -31.09 -33.62
N PRO A 464 -6.86 -31.78 -34.74
CA PRO A 464 -8.18 -32.32 -35.06
C PRO A 464 -8.63 -33.26 -33.94
N GLY A 465 -9.70 -32.86 -33.24
CA GLY A 465 -10.25 -33.61 -32.12
C GLY A 465 -10.78 -34.96 -32.58
N TYR A 466 -10.22 -36.04 -32.05
CA TYR A 466 -10.90 -37.32 -32.03
C TYR A 466 -12.14 -37.19 -31.13
N SER A 467 -13.31 -37.14 -31.75
CA SER A 467 -14.59 -37.20 -31.06
C SER A 467 -14.79 -38.59 -30.48
N THR A 468 -14.63 -38.73 -29.16
CA THR A 468 -15.19 -39.87 -28.42
C THR A 468 -16.68 -39.59 -28.14
N PRO A 469 -17.61 -40.52 -28.45
CA PRO A 469 -19.02 -40.31 -28.18
C PRO A 469 -19.32 -40.47 -26.68
N PRO A 470 -20.35 -39.77 -26.15
CA PRO A 470 -20.70 -39.84 -24.73
C PRO A 470 -21.34 -41.18 -24.37
N PRO A 471 -21.20 -41.65 -23.11
CA PRO A 471 -21.76 -42.93 -22.68
C PRO A 471 -23.30 -42.85 -22.56
N HIS A 472 -23.96 -43.88 -23.06
CA HIS A 472 -25.40 -44.09 -22.97
C HIS A 472 -25.87 -44.11 -21.50
N THR A 473 -26.80 -43.22 -21.15
CA THR A 473 -27.50 -43.24 -19.87
C THR A 473 -28.63 -44.28 -19.95
N VAL A 474 -28.51 -45.33 -19.14
CA VAL A 474 -29.54 -46.36 -18.95
C VAL A 474 -30.71 -45.74 -18.19
N HIS A 475 -31.89 -45.73 -18.82
CA HIS A 475 -33.16 -45.41 -18.17
C HIS A 475 -33.55 -46.51 -17.18
N THR A 476 -33.76 -46.16 -15.92
CA THR A 476 -34.58 -46.94 -14.97
C THR A 476 -35.92 -46.24 -14.73
N PRO A 477 -37.04 -46.96 -14.55
CA PRO A 477 -38.39 -46.41 -14.65
C PRO A 477 -38.89 -45.82 -13.32
N LYS A 478 -39.64 -44.72 -13.42
CA LYS A 478 -40.35 -44.04 -12.33
C LYS A 478 -41.47 -44.93 -11.76
N ALA A 479 -41.43 -45.16 -10.45
CA ALA A 479 -42.58 -45.69 -9.70
C ALA A 479 -43.63 -44.58 -9.46
N ARG A 480 -44.89 -44.88 -9.80
CA ARG A 480 -46.10 -44.15 -9.40
C ARG A 480 -46.61 -44.72 -8.08
N TYR A 481 -47.14 -43.88 -7.19
CA TYR A 481 -48.40 -44.06 -6.41
C TYR A 481 -48.58 -42.74 -5.62
N LYS A 482 -49.46 -41.83 -6.05
CA LYS A 482 -50.88 -41.66 -5.70
C LYS A 482 -51.10 -41.26 -4.23
N ASP A 483 -51.44 -39.99 -4.03
CA ASP A 483 -52.18 -39.51 -2.86
C ASP A 483 -53.66 -39.91 -2.96
N ALA A 484 -54.25 -40.29 -1.83
CA ALA A 484 -55.69 -40.28 -1.57
C ALA A 484 -55.93 -40.14 -0.06
N ASP A 485 -56.03 -38.88 0.35
CA ASP A 485 -56.85 -38.23 1.38
C ASP A 485 -57.36 -38.95 2.65
N ALA A 486 -57.33 -38.15 3.73
CA ALA A 486 -58.23 -38.09 4.88
C ALA A 486 -57.65 -38.49 6.26
N LEU A 487 -57.81 -37.52 7.18
CA LEU A 487 -57.65 -37.52 8.66
C LEU A 487 -56.23 -37.45 9.25
#